data_AF-W8CL77-F1
#
_entry.id   AF-W8CL77-F1
#
_cell.length_a   1.000
_cell.length_b   1.000
_cell.length_c   1.000
_cell.angle_alpha   90.00
_cell.angle_beta   90.00
_cell.angle_gamma   90.00
#
_symmetry.space_group_name_H-M   'P 1'
#
loop_
_entity.id
_entity.type
_entity.pdbx_description
1 polymer ?
#
loop_
_entity_poly.entity_id
_entity_poly.type
_entity_poly.pdbx_seq_one_letter_code
_entity_poly.pdbx_strand_id
1 'polypeptide(L)'
;IQDKKLAQPLSLCGWTLRAPHGCHAQYMSNMGSVASLVMSVTINEDDDESGSDQKGRKLWGLVVCHHTNPRFVPFPLRYACEFLVQVFGIQLNKEVELAAQAREKHILGTQTVLCDMLLRDAPIGIFTQSPNVMDIVKCDGGALYYK
;
A
#
# COMPACT_ATOMS: atom_id res chain seq x y z
N ILE A 1 5.38 38.16 -2.29
CA ILE A 1 5.98 38.76 -3.50
C ILE A 1 7.39 38.19 -3.60
N GLN A 2 7.72 37.45 -4.66
CA GLN A 2 9.06 36.87 -4.85
C GLN A 2 9.99 37.91 -5.49
N ASP A 3 11.27 37.91 -5.12
CA ASP A 3 12.27 38.80 -5.72
C ASP A 3 12.44 38.48 -7.21
N LYS A 4 12.42 39.51 -8.07
CA LYS A 4 12.57 39.40 -9.53
C LYS A 4 13.96 38.92 -9.96
N LYS A 5 14.94 38.91 -9.05
CA LYS A 5 16.30 38.39 -9.29
C LYS A 5 16.36 36.87 -9.36
N LEU A 6 15.35 36.16 -8.87
CA LEU A 6 15.30 34.71 -8.93
C LEU A 6 14.98 34.26 -10.37
N ALA A 7 15.84 33.39 -10.92
CA ALA A 7 15.67 32.84 -12.27
C ALA A 7 14.42 31.95 -12.41
N GLN A 8 13.92 31.41 -11.29
CA GLN A 8 12.73 30.56 -11.25
C GLN A 8 11.99 30.69 -9.90
N PRO A 9 10.71 30.29 -9.84
CA PRO A 9 9.97 30.23 -8.58
C PRO A 9 10.66 29.35 -7.53
N LEU A 10 10.60 29.77 -6.25
CA LEU A 10 11.11 28.95 -5.16
C LEU A 10 10.24 27.69 -5.01
N SER A 11 10.89 26.54 -4.82
CA SER A 11 10.18 25.31 -4.48
C SER A 11 9.67 25.36 -3.04
N LEU A 12 8.38 25.14 -2.86
CA LEU A 12 7.71 25.10 -1.55
C LEU A 12 7.33 23.67 -1.12
N CYS A 13 7.89 22.63 -1.75
CA CYS A 13 7.48 21.23 -1.52
C CYS A 13 7.62 20.78 -0.05
N GLY A 14 8.64 21.26 0.67
CA GLY A 14 8.84 20.99 2.11
C GLY A 14 8.19 21.98 3.07
N TRP A 15 7.41 22.95 2.57
CA TRP A 15 6.88 24.04 3.39
C TRP A 15 5.50 23.72 3.93
N THR A 16 5.35 23.78 5.25
CA THR A 16 4.08 23.46 5.96
C THR A 16 2.96 24.48 5.72
N LEU A 17 3.29 25.68 5.22
CA LEU A 17 2.34 26.77 4.93
C LEU A 17 2.04 26.92 3.44
N ARG A 18 2.47 25.96 2.60
CA ARG A 18 2.19 26.00 1.16
C ARG A 18 0.67 25.98 0.91
N ALA A 19 0.18 26.92 0.12
CA ALA A 19 -1.22 26.93 -0.30
C ALA A 19 -1.57 25.68 -1.14
N PRO A 20 -2.78 25.12 -0.98
CA PRO A 20 -3.25 24.05 -1.85
C PRO A 20 -3.49 24.58 -3.26
N HIS A 21 -3.48 23.67 -4.25
CA HIS A 21 -3.90 24.03 -5.59
C HIS A 21 -5.40 24.39 -5.63
N GLY A 22 -5.80 25.30 -6.52
CA GLY A 22 -7.18 25.82 -6.58
C GLY A 22 -8.24 24.74 -6.79
N CYS A 23 -7.93 23.68 -7.55
CA CYS A 23 -8.85 22.56 -7.71
C CYS A 23 -9.16 21.84 -6.40
N HIS A 24 -8.18 21.73 -5.50
CA HIS A 24 -8.37 21.10 -4.20
C HIS A 24 -9.17 22.01 -3.26
N ALA A 25 -8.98 23.33 -3.34
CA ALA A 25 -9.82 24.28 -2.60
C ALA A 25 -11.31 24.16 -3.00
N GLN A 26 -11.61 24.04 -4.30
CA GLN A 26 -12.97 23.82 -4.76
C GLN A 26 -13.53 22.46 -4.32
N TYR A 27 -12.71 21.40 -4.37
CA TYR A 27 -13.10 20.08 -3.87
C TYR A 27 -13.50 20.12 -2.39
N MET A 28 -12.70 20.79 -1.55
CA MET A 28 -12.99 20.95 -0.13
C MET A 28 -14.29 21.72 0.12
N SER A 29 -14.53 22.78 -0.65
CA SER A 29 -15.79 23.53 -0.63
C SER A 29 -16.99 22.67 -1.01
N ASN A 30 -16.88 21.86 -2.06
CA ASN A 30 -17.94 20.95 -2.50
C ASN A 30 -18.22 19.84 -1.46
N MET A 31 -17.20 19.44 -0.70
CA MET A 31 -17.33 18.48 0.38
C MET A 31 -17.92 19.07 1.67
N GLY A 32 -18.04 20.40 1.76
CA GLY A 32 -18.45 21.09 3.01
C GLY A 32 -17.39 21.08 4.09
N SER A 33 -16.11 20.92 3.73
CA SER A 33 -14.98 20.89 4.64
C SER A 33 -14.15 22.17 4.50
N VAL A 34 -13.97 22.89 5.62
CA VAL A 34 -13.30 24.20 5.65
C VAL A 34 -11.86 24.10 6.12
N ALA A 35 -11.52 23.06 6.88
CA ALA A 35 -10.14 22.77 7.27
C ALA A 35 -9.84 21.27 7.14
N SER A 36 -8.60 20.97 6.76
CA SER A 36 -8.10 19.60 6.67
C SER A 36 -6.67 19.45 7.18
N LEU A 37 -6.36 18.26 7.70
CA LEU A 37 -5.01 17.80 7.97
C LEU A 37 -4.85 16.43 7.31
N VAL A 38 -3.79 16.25 6.53
CA VAL A 38 -3.52 15.01 5.79
C VAL A 38 -2.12 14.53 6.13
N MET A 39 -1.99 13.25 6.45
CA MET A 39 -0.71 12.59 6.75
C MET A 39 -0.59 11.33 5.89
N SER A 40 0.61 11.07 5.36
CA SER A 40 0.87 9.90 4.51
C SER A 40 1.19 8.66 5.34
N VAL A 41 0.60 7.54 4.97
CA VAL A 41 0.94 6.21 5.46
C VAL A 41 1.85 5.56 4.43
N THR A 42 3.08 5.25 4.82
CA THR A 42 4.05 4.57 3.95
C THR A 42 4.47 3.24 4.54
N ILE A 43 4.57 2.22 3.68
CA ILE A 43 5.10 0.90 4.02
C ILE A 43 6.36 0.63 3.19
N ASN A 44 7.08 -0.44 3.51
CA ASN A 44 8.24 -0.83 2.72
C ASN A 44 7.76 -1.48 1.42
N GLU A 45 8.49 -1.22 0.35
CA GLU A 45 8.37 -1.94 -0.91
C GLU A 45 9.33 -3.13 -0.89
N ASP A 46 8.83 -4.29 -1.29
CA ASP A 46 9.60 -5.54 -1.37
C ASP A 46 10.23 -5.73 -2.77
N ASP A 47 10.44 -4.65 -3.54
CA ASP A 47 10.95 -4.74 -4.91
C ASP A 47 12.42 -5.20 -4.95
N ASP A 48 12.61 -6.51 -4.98
CA ASP A 48 13.84 -7.25 -5.33
C ASP A 48 14.12 -7.24 -6.86
N GLU A 49 13.36 -6.48 -7.65
CA GLU A 49 13.47 -6.44 -9.13
C GLU A 49 14.43 -5.33 -9.63
N SER A 50 14.82 -4.40 -8.76
CA SER A 50 15.82 -3.37 -9.08
C SER A 50 16.97 -3.49 -8.09
N GLY A 51 18.13 -3.95 -8.56
CA GLY A 51 19.38 -4.13 -7.79
C GLY A 51 20.00 -2.84 -7.23
N SER A 52 19.19 -1.91 -6.76
CA SER A 52 19.57 -0.80 -5.89
C SER A 52 19.28 -1.19 -4.44
N ASP A 53 20.31 -1.19 -3.59
CA ASP A 53 20.29 -1.49 -2.14
C ASP A 53 19.37 -0.55 -1.28
N GLN A 54 18.43 0.17 -1.89
CA GLN A 54 17.48 1.01 -1.19
C GLN A 54 16.11 0.33 -1.20
N LYS A 55 15.74 -0.30 -0.08
CA LYS A 55 14.35 -0.68 0.19
C LYS A 55 13.46 0.56 0.00
N GLY A 56 12.68 0.58 -1.07
CA GLY A 56 11.76 1.67 -1.39
C GLY A 56 10.72 1.83 -0.28
N ARG A 57 10.20 3.06 -0.10
CA ARG A 57 8.99 3.28 0.69
C ARG A 57 7.85 3.61 -0.24
N LYS A 58 6.81 2.78 -0.21
CA LYS A 58 5.57 2.97 -0.97
C LYS A 58 4.58 3.81 -0.20
N LEU A 59 3.89 4.73 -0.89
CA LEU A 59 2.66 5.33 -0.36
C LEU A 59 1.56 4.26 -0.34
N TRP A 60 1.19 3.81 0.84
CA TRP A 60 0.09 2.85 1.01
C TRP A 60 -1.27 3.55 1.04
N GLY A 61 -1.33 4.71 1.70
CA GLY A 61 -2.57 5.45 1.87
C GLY A 61 -2.40 6.75 2.63
N LEU A 62 -3.51 7.38 3.01
CA LEU A 62 -3.54 8.65 3.72
C LEU A 62 -4.45 8.56 4.95
N VAL A 63 -4.06 9.23 6.03
CA VAL A 63 -4.96 9.60 7.12
C VAL A 63 -5.43 11.03 6.86
N VAL A 64 -6.73 11.19 6.67
CA VAL A 64 -7.35 12.47 6.29
C VAL A 64 -8.31 12.90 7.39
N CYS A 65 -8.07 14.09 7.95
CA CYS A 65 -8.95 14.72 8.92
C CYS A 65 -9.65 15.92 8.27
N HIS A 66 -10.95 16.04 8.48
CA HIS A 66 -11.79 17.15 8.00
C HIS A 66 -12.47 17.89 9.15
N HIS A 67 -12.73 19.17 8.96
CA HIS A 67 -13.45 19.99 9.91
C HIS A 67 -14.34 21.00 9.17
N THR A 68 -15.61 21.11 9.59
CA THR A 68 -16.60 22.02 8.99
C THR A 68 -16.39 23.47 9.38
N ASN A 69 -15.67 23.73 10.48
CA ASN A 69 -15.25 25.07 10.90
C ASN A 69 -13.74 25.26 10.72
N PRO A 70 -13.24 26.50 10.54
CA PRO A 70 -11.81 26.77 10.53
C PRO A 70 -11.13 26.21 11.78
N ARG A 71 -10.06 25.42 11.59
CA ARG A 71 -9.31 24.81 12.70
C ARG A 71 -7.83 24.81 12.41
N PHE A 72 -7.07 25.47 13.29
CA PHE A 72 -5.61 25.42 13.26
C PHE A 72 -5.10 24.35 14.24
N VAL A 73 -4.18 23.51 13.76
CA VAL A 73 -3.52 22.46 14.56
C VAL A 73 -2.08 22.90 14.82
N PRO A 74 -1.65 23.18 16.06
CA PRO A 74 -0.28 23.58 16.37
C PRO A 74 0.77 22.55 15.94
N PHE A 75 1.99 23.01 15.64
CA PHE A 75 3.08 22.14 15.18
C PHE A 75 3.37 20.94 16.11
N PRO A 76 3.46 21.09 17.46
CA PRO A 76 3.72 19.94 18.33
C PRO A 76 2.67 18.82 18.18
N LEU A 77 1.41 19.19 17.98
CA LEU A 77 0.33 18.23 17.79
C LEU A 77 0.41 17.57 16.40
N ARG A 78 0.73 18.33 15.34
CA ARG A 78 0.95 17.75 14.00
C ARG A 78 2.11 16.75 14.01
N TYR A 79 3.19 17.06 14.71
CA TYR A 79 4.34 16.17 14.86
C TYR A 79 4.00 14.89 15.63
N ALA A 80 3.24 15.01 16.73
CA ALA A 80 2.74 13.84 17.45
C ALA A 80 1.83 12.95 16.58
N CYS A 81 0.93 13.54 15.79
CA CYS A 81 0.11 12.80 14.85
C CYS A 81 0.94 12.13 13.75
N GLU A 82 1.95 12.80 13.22
CA GLU A 82 2.87 12.22 12.24
C GLU A 82 3.60 11.00 12.81
N PHE A 83 4.10 11.08 14.04
CA PHE A 83 4.71 9.96 14.73
C PHE A 83 3.74 8.78 14.91
N LEU A 84 2.50 9.05 15.31
CA LEU A 84 1.47 8.01 15.42
C LEU A 84 1.19 7.33 14.07
N VAL A 85 1.16 8.10 12.98
CA VAL A 85 0.97 7.57 11.62
C VAL A 85 2.18 6.73 11.18
N GLN A 86 3.40 7.08 11.58
CA GLN A 86 4.58 6.26 11.33
C GLN A 86 4.51 4.91 12.08
N VAL A 87 4.13 4.93 13.36
CA VAL A 87 3.93 3.69 14.15
C VAL A 87 2.82 2.82 13.53
N PHE A 88 1.73 3.45 13.11
CA PHE A 88 0.67 2.76 12.37
C PHE A 88 1.19 2.11 11.08
N GLY A 89 2.02 2.81 10.30
CA GLY A 89 2.66 2.27 9.09
C GLY A 89 3.54 1.04 9.37
N ILE A 90 4.27 1.01 10.50
CA ILE A 90 5.07 -0.14 10.91
C ILE A 90 4.18 -1.35 11.22
N GLN A 91 3.11 -1.16 11.99
CA GLN A 91 2.21 -2.26 12.32
C GLN A 91 1.50 -2.78 11.06
N LEU A 92 1.04 -1.88 10.20
CA LEU A 92 0.42 -2.24 8.93
C LEU A 92 1.36 -3.05 8.03
N ASN A 93 2.63 -2.65 7.94
CA ASN A 93 3.64 -3.40 7.18
C ASN A 93 3.75 -4.84 7.70
N LYS A 94 3.87 -5.00 9.02
CA LYS A 94 3.91 -6.32 9.65
C LYS A 94 2.68 -7.18 9.34
N GLU A 95 1.47 -6.61 9.39
CA GLU A 95 0.25 -7.35 9.04
C GLU A 95 0.24 -7.80 7.58
N VAL A 96 0.71 -6.95 6.66
CA VAL A 96 0.84 -7.29 5.23
C VAL A 96 1.85 -8.42 5.04
N GLU A 97 3.02 -8.34 5.68
CA GLU A 97 4.06 -9.36 5.61
C GLU A 97 3.58 -10.69 6.19
N LEU A 98 2.90 -10.68 7.34
CA LEU A 98 2.33 -11.89 7.94
C LEU A 98 1.27 -12.54 7.04
N ALA A 99 0.42 -11.75 6.38
CA ALA A 99 -0.56 -12.26 5.44
C ALA A 99 0.11 -12.87 4.18
N ALA A 100 1.21 -12.28 3.71
CA ALA A 100 2.01 -12.83 2.62
C ALA A 100 2.67 -14.16 3.02
N GLN A 101 3.32 -14.22 4.19
CA GLN A 101 3.94 -15.44 4.73
C GLN A 101 2.92 -16.57 4.92
N ALA A 102 1.73 -16.26 5.44
CA ALA A 102 0.65 -17.25 5.59
C ALA A 102 0.19 -17.82 4.25
N ARG A 103 0.09 -16.96 3.21
CA ARG A 103 -0.24 -17.37 1.84
C ARG A 103 0.86 -18.24 1.24
N GLU A 104 2.12 -17.84 1.37
CA GLU A 104 3.26 -18.60 0.87
C GLU A 104 3.34 -19.99 1.52
N LYS A 105 3.17 -20.06 2.84
CA LYS A 105 3.10 -21.33 3.57
C LYS A 105 1.95 -22.23 3.07
N HIS A 106 0.78 -21.66 2.81
CA HIS A 106 -0.35 -22.41 2.25
C HIS A 106 -0.03 -22.97 0.85
N ILE A 107 0.55 -22.15 -0.01
CA ILE A 107 0.98 -22.55 -1.36
C ILE A 107 2.01 -23.68 -1.27
N LEU A 108 3.05 -23.53 -0.44
CA LEU A 108 4.11 -24.53 -0.28
C LEU A 108 3.57 -25.88 0.25
N GLY A 109 2.65 -25.84 1.21
CA GLY A 109 1.98 -27.04 1.71
C GLY A 109 1.17 -27.74 0.61
N THR A 110 0.42 -26.96 -0.18
CA THR A 110 -0.38 -27.47 -1.29
C THR A 110 0.50 -28.06 -2.40
N GLN A 111 1.57 -27.36 -2.79
CA GLN A 111 2.54 -27.83 -3.78
C GLN A 111 3.18 -29.15 -3.36
N THR A 112 3.54 -29.31 -2.08
CA THR A 112 4.11 -30.54 -1.55
C THR A 112 3.19 -31.74 -1.78
N VAL A 113 1.89 -31.57 -1.51
CA VAL A 113 0.87 -32.61 -1.71
C VAL A 113 0.68 -32.91 -3.20
N LEU A 114 0.59 -31.87 -4.04
CA LEU A 114 0.42 -32.05 -5.49
C LEU A 114 1.64 -32.73 -6.14
N CYS A 115 2.85 -32.44 -5.69
CA CYS A 115 4.06 -33.13 -6.13
C CYS A 115 4.04 -34.62 -5.76
N ASP A 116 3.60 -34.98 -4.55
CA ASP A 116 3.44 -36.40 -4.16
C ASP A 116 2.36 -37.10 -4.99
N MET A 117 1.25 -36.42 -5.29
CA MET A 117 0.20 -36.94 -6.20
C MET A 117 0.74 -37.18 -7.61
N LEU A 118 1.51 -36.25 -8.19
CA LEU A 118 2.12 -36.41 -9.52
C LEU A 118 3.10 -37.59 -9.60
N LEU A 119 3.75 -37.94 -8.49
CA LEU A 119 4.67 -39.07 -8.43
C LEU A 119 3.96 -40.43 -8.30
N ARG A 120 2.73 -40.46 -7.78
CA ARG A 120 1.96 -41.68 -7.52
C ARG A 120 0.89 -41.98 -8.56
N ASP A 121 0.22 -40.94 -9.07
CA ASP A 121 -0.91 -41.01 -9.99
C ASP A 121 -0.59 -40.40 -11.37
N ALA A 122 -1.50 -40.61 -12.33
CA ALA A 122 -1.47 -39.88 -13.60
C ALA A 122 -1.70 -38.37 -13.38
N PRO A 123 -1.20 -37.49 -14.27
CA PRO A 123 -1.29 -36.04 -14.14
C PRO A 123 -2.72 -35.46 -14.05
N ILE A 124 -3.76 -36.29 -14.23
CA ILE A 124 -5.15 -35.91 -14.00
C ILE A 124 -5.51 -35.77 -12.51
N GLY A 125 -4.76 -36.41 -11.60
CA GLY A 125 -5.01 -36.38 -10.16
C GLY A 125 -4.97 -34.97 -9.58
N ILE A 126 -4.01 -34.15 -10.00
CA ILE A 126 -3.86 -32.74 -9.58
C ILE A 126 -5.00 -31.82 -10.01
N PHE A 127 -5.87 -32.26 -10.94
CA PHE A 127 -7.06 -31.51 -11.36
C PHE A 127 -8.38 -32.09 -10.82
N THR A 128 -8.40 -33.37 -10.45
CA THR A 128 -9.62 -34.09 -10.09
C THR A 128 -9.76 -34.37 -8.59
N GLN A 129 -8.64 -34.44 -7.86
CA GLN A 129 -8.61 -34.70 -6.43
C GLN A 129 -8.47 -33.40 -5.63
N SER A 130 -8.58 -33.48 -4.30
CA SER A 130 -8.40 -32.33 -3.39
C SER A 130 -7.20 -32.58 -2.49
N PRO A 131 -6.28 -31.61 -2.32
CA PRO A 131 -6.22 -30.31 -3.00
C PRO A 131 -5.87 -30.43 -4.50
N ASN A 132 -6.18 -29.40 -5.29
CA ASN A 132 -5.88 -29.30 -6.72
C ASN A 132 -5.12 -28.01 -7.09
N VAL A 133 -4.79 -27.85 -8.37
CA VAL A 133 -4.05 -26.68 -8.88
C VAL A 133 -4.76 -25.34 -8.58
N MET A 134 -6.09 -25.31 -8.47
CA MET A 134 -6.85 -24.10 -8.13
C MET A 134 -6.66 -23.67 -6.67
N ASP A 135 -6.12 -24.52 -5.80
CA ASP A 135 -5.80 -24.17 -4.41
C ASP A 135 -4.47 -23.40 -4.30
N ILE A 136 -3.64 -23.43 -5.35
CA ILE A 136 -2.39 -22.63 -5.43
C ILE A 136 -2.68 -21.21 -5.91
N VAL A 137 -3.60 -21.06 -6.86
CA VAL A 137 -3.89 -19.80 -7.54
C VAL A 137 -5.33 -19.41 -7.31
N LYS A 138 -5.56 -18.18 -6.85
CA LYS A 138 -6.93 -17.67 -6.70
C LYS A 138 -7.62 -17.58 -8.07
N CYS A 139 -8.47 -18.54 -8.38
CA CYS A 139 -9.22 -18.64 -9.61
C CYS A 139 -10.59 -19.29 -9.37
N ASP A 140 -11.54 -19.06 -10.28
CA ASP A 140 -12.88 -19.66 -10.21
C ASP A 140 -12.96 -21.02 -10.92
N GLY A 141 -11.93 -21.39 -11.68
CA GLY A 141 -11.88 -22.62 -12.45
C GLY A 141 -10.55 -22.80 -13.20
N GLY A 142 -10.25 -24.04 -13.60
CA GLY A 142 -9.07 -24.39 -14.38
C GLY A 142 -9.36 -25.50 -15.39
N ALA A 143 -8.58 -25.57 -16.46
CA ALA A 143 -8.67 -26.62 -17.47
C ALA A 143 -7.30 -27.25 -17.74
N LEU A 144 -7.28 -28.58 -17.88
CA LEU A 144 -6.10 -29.35 -18.28
C LEU A 144 -6.34 -29.94 -19.66
N TYR A 145 -5.47 -29.63 -20.62
CA TYR A 145 -5.43 -30.32 -21.91
C TYR A 145 -4.20 -31.23 -21.93
N TYR A 146 -4.44 -32.55 -21.98
CA TYR A 146 -3.40 -33.58 -21.97
C TYR A 146 -3.70 -34.57 -23.11
N LYS A 147 -2.72 -34.83 -23.99
CA LYS A 147 -2.84 -35.74 -25.13
C LYS A 147 -2.28 -37.11 -24.79
#